data_AF-A0A9D6YWS0-F1
#
_entry.id   AF-A0A9D6YWS0-F1
#
_cell.length_a   1.000
_cell.length_b   1.000
_cell.length_c   1.000
_cell.angle_alpha   90.00
_cell.angle_beta   90.00
_cell.angle_gamma   90.00
#
_symmetry.space_group_name_H-M   'P 1'
#
loop_
_entity.id
_entity.type
_entity.pdbx_description
1 polymer ?
#
loop_
_entity_poly.entity_id
_entity_poly.type
_entity_poly.pdbx_seq_one_letter_code
_entity_poly.pdbx_strand_id
1 'polypeptide(L)' 'MQILKWVLLALALSGLYPPRLRAQESRHPVTGRVYAGVMGIGGAHWLERSERESEEHTRLAVRLLDLRPG' A
#
# COMPACT_ATOMS: atom_id res chain seq x y z
N MET A 1 22.29 7.56 -51.49
CA MET A 1 20.94 6.98 -51.21
C MET A 1 20.90 5.99 -50.05
N GLN A 2 21.99 5.29 -49.70
CA GLN A 2 21.96 4.27 -48.64
C GLN A 2 21.71 4.83 -47.23
N ILE A 3 22.33 5.97 -46.90
CA ILE A 3 22.21 6.62 -45.57
C ILE A 3 20.77 7.10 -45.32
N LEU A 4 20.10 7.65 -46.34
CA LEU A 4 18.71 8.11 -46.25
C LEU A 4 17.75 6.94 -45.96
N LYS A 5 18.00 5.76 -46.53
CA LYS A 5 17.21 4.56 -46.26
C LYS A 5 17.34 4.11 -44.80
N TRP A 6 18.54 4.16 -44.23
CA TRP A 6 18.77 3.83 -42.82
C TRP A 6 18.12 4.83 -41.86
N VAL A 7 18.14 6.11 -42.20
CA VAL A 7 17.45 7.16 -41.41
C VAL A 7 15.93 6.94 -41.44
N LEU A 8 15.36 6.67 -42.61
CA LEU A 8 13.93 6.37 -42.74
C LEU A 8 13.54 5.07 -42.01
N LEU A 9 14.40 4.05 -42.05
CA LEU A 9 14.18 2.80 -41.32
C LEU A 9 14.23 3.03 -39.80
N ALA A 10 15.19 3.81 -39.32
CA ALA A 10 15.30 4.14 -37.89
C ALA A 10 14.10 4.96 -37.39
N LEU A 11 13.59 5.89 -38.21
CA LEU A 11 12.37 6.64 -37.90
C LEU A 11 11.12 5.75 -37.91
N ALA A 12 11.02 4.82 -38.84
CA ALA A 12 9.91 3.87 -38.87
C ALA A 12 9.93 2.92 -37.67
N LEU A 13 11.12 2.49 -37.22
CA LEU A 13 11.27 1.65 -36.04
C LEU A 13 11.02 2.40 -34.72
N SER A 14 11.33 3.70 -34.64
CA SER A 14 11.08 4.47 -33.41
C SER A 14 9.59 4.68 -33.14
N GLY A 15 8.75 4.73 -34.19
CA GLY A 15 7.29 4.81 -34.09
C GLY A 15 6.61 3.54 -33.56
N LEU A 16 7.31 2.39 -33.54
CA LEU A 16 6.79 1.15 -32.98
C LEU A 16 6.91 1.05 -31.45
N TYR A 17 7.56 2.02 -30.79
CA TYR A 17 7.64 2.02 -29.34
C TYR A 17 6.32 2.53 -28.74
N PRO A 18 5.49 1.67 -28.11
CA PRO A 18 4.31 2.16 -27.42
C PRO A 18 4.78 3.10 -26.31
N PRO A 19 4.26 4.34 -26.24
CA PRO A 19 4.58 5.21 -25.12
C PRO A 19 4.09 4.51 -23.85
N ARG A 20 5.03 4.14 -22.97
CA ARG A 20 4.70 3.67 -21.61
C ARG A 20 4.29 4.87 -20.76
N LEU A 21 3.21 5.54 -21.16
CA LEU A 21 2.48 6.44 -20.28
C LEU A 21 1.77 5.54 -19.28
N ARG A 22 2.50 5.15 -18.24
CA ARG A 22 1.90 4.61 -17.03
C ARG A 22 1.04 5.74 -16.47
N ALA A 23 -0.25 5.68 -16.77
CA ALA A 23 -1.25 6.43 -16.04
C ALA A 23 -1.01 6.11 -14.57
N GLN A 24 -0.42 7.05 -13.84
CA GLN A 24 -0.22 6.95 -12.41
C GLN A 24 -1.62 7.08 -11.81
N GLU A 25 -2.29 5.94 -11.69
CA GLU A 25 -3.57 5.77 -11.04
C GLU A 25 -3.49 6.51 -9.69
N SER A 26 -4.18 7.64 -9.56
CA SER A 26 -4.17 8.48 -8.35
C SER A 26 -4.98 7.84 -7.21
N ARG A 27 -5.27 6.54 -7.32
CA ARG A 27 -5.97 5.73 -6.34
C ARG A 27 -4.93 4.94 -5.59
N HIS A 28 -4.84 5.15 -4.27
CA HIS A 28 -3.93 4.39 -3.43
C HIS A 28 -4.18 2.90 -3.71
N PRO A 29 -3.18 2.15 -4.18
CA PRO A 29 -3.40 0.76 -4.53
C PRO A 29 -3.85 0.03 -3.26
N VAL A 30 -4.97 -0.70 -3.35
CA VAL A 30 -5.46 -1.62 -2.30
C VAL A 30 -4.56 -2.88 -2.28
N THR A 31 -3.28 -2.73 -2.59
CA THR A 31 -2.26 -3.78 -2.53
C THR A 31 -1.85 -4.04 -1.08
N GLY A 32 -2.08 -3.09 -0.17
CA GLY A 32 -1.80 -3.28 1.25
C GLY A 32 -2.45 -4.55 1.81
N ARG A 33 -3.69 -4.87 1.42
CA ARG A 33 -4.39 -6.09 1.88
C ARG A 33 -3.79 -7.38 1.32
N VAL A 34 -3.09 -7.32 0.19
CA VAL A 34 -2.41 -8.49 -0.40
C VAL A 34 -1.22 -8.92 0.47
N TYR A 35 -0.55 -7.95 1.11
CA TYR A 35 0.65 -8.20 1.93
C TYR A 35 0.37 -8.16 3.43
N ALA A 36 -0.58 -7.34 3.87
CA ALA A 36 -1.02 -7.21 5.25
C ALA A 36 -2.39 -7.90 5.40
N GLY A 37 -2.33 -9.22 5.60
CA GLY A 37 -3.50 -10.02 5.95
C GLY A 37 -4.13 -9.58 7.27
N VAL A 38 -5.34 -10.07 7.54
CA VAL A 38 -6.00 -9.83 8.83
C VAL A 38 -5.18 -10.46 9.96
N MET A 39 -5.23 -9.85 11.14
CA MET A 39 -4.61 -10.42 12.34
C MET A 39 -5.21 -11.81 12.59
N GLY A 40 -4.35 -12.82 12.75
CA GLY A 40 -4.79 -14.19 13.03
C GLY A 40 -5.46 -14.30 14.41
N ILE A 41 -6.03 -15.47 14.71
CA ILE A 41 -6.74 -15.72 15.97
C ILE A 41 -5.89 -15.49 17.22
N GLY A 42 -4.57 -15.63 17.12
CA GLY A 42 -3.63 -15.37 18.20
C GLY A 42 -3.44 -13.89 18.56
N GLY A 43 -4.04 -12.97 17.80
CA GLY A 43 -3.94 -11.54 18.05
C GLY A 43 -2.50 -11.01 17.93
N ALA A 44 -2.21 -9.94 18.66
CA ALA A 44 -0.89 -9.33 18.75
C ALA A 44 -0.46 -9.25 20.22
N HIS A 45 0.05 -10.35 20.76
CA HIS A 45 0.51 -10.43 22.15
C HIS A 45 1.55 -9.35 22.50
N TRP A 46 2.32 -8.85 21.52
CA TRP A 46 3.24 -7.73 21.74
C TRP A 46 2.57 -6.40 22.10
N LEU A 47 1.24 -6.28 21.90
CA LEU A 47 0.47 -5.11 22.33
C LEU A 47 0.08 -5.20 23.82
N GLU A 48 0.09 -6.39 24.41
CA GLU A 48 -0.16 -6.56 25.83
C GLU A 48 1.10 -6.18 26.61
N ARG A 49 1.01 -5.06 27.34
CA ARG A 49 2.10 -4.52 28.16
C ARG A 49 1.55 -4.10 29.51
N SER A 50 2.19 -4.51 30.59
CA SER A 50 1.78 -4.18 31.96
C SER A 50 1.75 -2.67 32.22
N GLU A 51 2.66 -1.93 31.59
CA GLU A 51 2.87 -0.50 31.79
C GLU A 51 1.67 0.34 31.29
N ARG A 52 0.86 -0.19 30.38
CA ARG A 52 -0.29 0.54 29.82
C ARG A 52 -1.31 0.95 30.86
N GLU A 53 -1.56 0.10 31.85
CA GLU A 53 -2.53 0.44 32.87
C GLU A 53 -2.01 1.61 33.73
N SER A 54 -0.70 1.69 33.97
CA SER A 54 -0.10 2.81 34.71
C SER A 54 0.08 4.08 33.86
N GLU A 55 0.36 3.95 32.57
CA GLU A 55 0.62 5.10 31.67
C GLU A 55 -0.68 5.67 31.07
N GLU A 56 -1.61 4.81 30.67
CA GLU A 56 -2.77 5.14 29.84
C GLU A 56 -4.10 4.97 30.59
N HIS A 57 -4.10 4.33 31.78
CA HIS A 57 -5.30 4.04 32.57
C HIS A 57 -6.41 3.37 31.75
N THR A 58 -6.04 2.41 30.89
CA THR A 58 -6.91 1.86 29.85
C THR A 58 -8.24 1.32 30.40
N ARG A 59 -8.23 0.63 31.55
CA ARG A 59 -9.50 0.13 32.15
C ARG A 59 -10.42 1.26 32.60
N LEU A 60 -9.87 2.34 33.14
CA LEU A 60 -10.66 3.52 33.50
C LEU A 60 -11.26 4.16 32.26
N ALA A 61 -10.46 4.32 31.19
CA ALA A 61 -10.92 4.87 29.93
C ALA A 61 -12.09 4.07 29.34
N VAL A 62 -11.98 2.73 29.30
CA VAL A 62 -13.08 1.86 28.81
C VAL A 62 -14.36 2.05 29.61
N ARG A 63 -14.26 2.16 30.95
CA ARG A 63 -15.43 2.43 31.81
C ARG A 63 -16.04 3.80 31.57
N LEU A 64 -15.21 4.83 31.43
CA LEU A 64 -15.70 6.21 31.22
C LEU A 64 -16.31 6.40 29.83
N LEU A 65 -15.82 5.67 28.83
CA LEU A 65 -16.33 5.70 27.47
C LEU A 65 -17.59 4.83 27.27
N ASP A 66 -18.00 4.06 28.29
CA ASP A 66 -19.16 3.16 28.26
C ASP A 66 -19.18 2.24 27.02
N LEU A 67 -18.01 1.68 26.70
CA LEU A 67 -17.85 0.82 25.53
C LEU A 67 -18.52 -0.53 25.79
N ARG A 68 -19.44 -0.91 24.90
CA ARG A 68 -20.05 -2.24 24.93
C ARG A 68 -19.07 -3.28 24.37
N PRO A 69 -18.96 -4.46 25.02
CA PRO A 69 -18.21 -5.57 24.44
C PRO A 69 -18.82 -5.97 23.09
N GLY A 70 -17.95 -6.28 22.13
CA GLY A 70 -18.32 -6.75 20.79
C GLY A 70 -18.59 -8.24 20.73
#